data_AF-A0A843D180-F1
#
_entry.id   AF-A0A843D180-F1
#
_cell.length_a   1.000
_cell.length_b   1.000
_cell.length_c   1.000
_cell.angle_alpha   90.00
_cell.angle_beta   90.00
_cell.angle_gamma   90.00
#
_symmetry.space_group_name_H-M   'P 1'
#
loop_
_entity.id
_entity.type
_entity.pdbx_description
1 polymer ?
#
loop_
_entity_poly.entity_id
_entity_poly.type
_entity_poly.pdbx_seq_one_letter_code
_entity_poly.pdbx_strand_id
1 'polypeptide(L)'
;MTEYIIKNGSVIDPTQGINAQKMDICIKDGKIVDSVSGNAKVIDAAGKTVMAGGVDIHSHVAGPKVDSGRLFRPEDKLFRSPMRKSNLRMEMGFSVPSVAKTG
;
A
#
# COMPACT_ATOMS: atom_id res chain seq x y z
N MET A 1 16.88 -7.13 13.84
CA MET A 1 17.24 -7.00 12.42
C MET A 1 16.13 -7.69 11.65
N THR A 2 15.43 -6.95 10.79
CA THR A 2 14.21 -7.47 10.15
C THR A 2 14.53 -7.78 8.70
N GLU A 3 14.47 -9.06 8.33
CA GLU A 3 14.76 -9.54 6.98
C GLU A 3 13.51 -10.19 6.37
N TYR A 4 13.25 -9.87 5.11
CA TYR A 4 12.19 -10.47 4.31
C TYR A 4 12.72 -10.93 2.96
N ILE A 5 12.08 -11.94 2.38
CA ILE A 5 12.24 -12.31 0.98
C ILE A 5 10.87 -12.50 0.34
N ILE A 6 10.58 -11.73 -0.70
CA ILE A 6 9.38 -11.91 -1.54
C ILE A 6 9.77 -12.88 -2.64
N LYS A 7 9.19 -14.08 -2.64
CA LYS A 7 9.57 -15.16 -3.57
C LYS A 7 8.59 -15.32 -4.72
N ASN A 8 9.09 -15.80 -5.86
CA ASN A 8 8.30 -16.25 -7.00
C ASN A 8 7.38 -15.18 -7.63
N GLY A 9 7.66 -13.89 -7.39
CA GLY A 9 6.83 -12.80 -7.89
C GLY A 9 7.06 -12.53 -9.37
N SER A 10 6.02 -12.14 -10.10
CA SER A 10 6.16 -11.53 -11.42
C SER A 10 6.54 -10.06 -11.23
N VAL A 11 7.84 -9.78 -11.24
CA VAL A 11 8.39 -8.45 -10.96
C VAL A 11 8.26 -7.57 -12.19
N ILE A 12 7.80 -6.34 -11.99
CA ILE A 12 7.75 -5.28 -13.01
C ILE A 12 8.46 -4.06 -12.47
N ASP A 13 9.56 -3.68 -13.12
CA ASP A 13 10.32 -2.46 -12.85
C ASP A 13 10.73 -1.80 -14.18
N PRO A 14 9.97 -0.80 -14.65
CA PRO A 14 10.27 -0.10 -15.90
C PRO A 14 11.63 0.62 -15.88
N THR A 15 12.12 1.04 -14.71
CA THR A 15 13.38 1.77 -14.60
C THR A 15 14.60 0.86 -14.80
N GLN A 16 14.41 -0.44 -14.57
CA GLN A 16 15.39 -1.50 -14.79
C GLN A 16 15.08 -2.32 -16.05
N GLY A 17 14.00 -2.01 -16.78
CA GLY A 17 13.56 -2.78 -17.95
C GLY A 17 13.00 -4.18 -17.63
N ILE A 18 12.64 -4.44 -16.37
CA ILE A 18 12.09 -5.73 -15.93
C ILE A 18 10.60 -5.76 -16.26
N ASN A 19 10.18 -6.68 -17.15
CA ASN A 19 8.80 -6.83 -17.58
C ASN A 19 8.24 -8.22 -17.23
N ALA A 20 7.51 -8.30 -16.13
CA ALA A 20 6.81 -9.50 -15.66
C ALA A 20 7.72 -10.74 -15.53
N GLN A 21 8.93 -10.54 -15.04
CA GLN A 21 9.91 -11.61 -14.87
C GLN A 21 9.77 -12.27 -13.50
N LYS A 22 9.84 -13.59 -13.46
CA LYS A 22 9.79 -14.33 -12.18
C LYS A 22 11.09 -14.13 -11.42
N MET A 23 11.04 -13.38 -10.31
CA MET A 23 12.22 -13.01 -9.51
C MET A 23 11.88 -12.96 -8.02
N ASP A 24 12.92 -13.03 -7.19
CA ASP A 24 12.83 -12.84 -5.74
C ASP A 24 13.35 -11.44 -5.37
N ILE A 25 12.73 -10.80 -4.36
CA ILE A 25 13.15 -9.49 -3.84
C ILE A 25 13.54 -9.64 -2.37
N CYS A 26 14.80 -9.34 -2.06
CA CYS A 26 15.36 -9.40 -0.71
C CYS A 26 15.27 -8.02 -0.04
N ILE A 27 14.81 -7.98 1.21
CA ILE A 27 14.65 -6.73 1.98
C ILE A 27 15.28 -6.92 3.35
N LYS A 28 16.11 -5.95 3.76
CA LYS A 28 16.76 -5.91 5.08
C LYS A 28 16.64 -4.51 5.67
N ASP A 29 16.10 -4.44 6.89
CA ASP A 29 15.96 -3.20 7.67
C ASP A 29 15.37 -2.03 6.84
N GLY A 30 14.33 -2.35 6.05
CA GLY A 30 13.58 -1.38 5.25
C GLY A 30 14.20 -1.03 3.89
N LYS A 31 15.29 -1.67 3.49
CA LYS A 31 15.94 -1.46 2.18
C LYS A 31 15.97 -2.73 1.34
N ILE A 32 15.88 -2.57 0.02
CA ILE A 32 16.13 -3.67 -0.93
C ILE A 32 17.63 -3.95 -0.94
N VAL A 33 18.01 -5.22 -0.89
CA VAL A 33 19.40 -5.71 -0.83
C VAL A 33 19.58 -6.91 -1.76
N ASP A 34 20.81 -7.29 -2.08
CA ASP A 34 21.08 -8.43 -2.97
C ASP A 34 20.72 -9.78 -2.35
N SER A 35 20.89 -9.92 -1.03
CA SER A 35 20.63 -11.16 -0.31
C SER A 35 20.24 -10.93 1.15
N VAL A 36 19.59 -11.94 1.74
CA VAL A 36 19.21 -12.02 3.15
C VAL A 36 19.62 -13.37 3.72
N SER A 37 19.65 -13.51 5.05
CA SER A 37 19.97 -14.78 5.68
C SER A 37 18.87 -15.83 5.43
N GLY A 38 19.19 -17.11 5.67
CA GLY A 38 18.21 -18.19 5.59
C GLY A 38 17.04 -18.07 6.58
N ASN A 39 17.16 -17.19 7.59
CA ASN A 39 16.12 -16.93 8.58
C ASN A 39 15.18 -15.77 8.17
N ALA A 40 15.34 -15.21 6.98
CA ALA A 40 14.46 -14.14 6.50
C ALA A 40 13.01 -14.61 6.38
N LYS A 41 12.07 -13.73 6.73
CA LYS A 41 10.65 -14.03 6.65
C LYS A 41 10.23 -14.10 5.17
N VAL A 42 9.72 -15.26 4.77
CA VAL A 42 9.28 -15.52 3.38
C VAL A 42 7.87 -14.97 3.15
N ILE A 43 7.70 -14.28 2.02
CA ILE A 43 6.41 -13.87 1.47
C ILE A 43 6.28 -14.54 0.10
N ASP A 44 5.34 -15.48 -0.04
CA ASP A 44 5.12 -16.17 -1.32
C ASP A 44 4.23 -15.36 -2.27
N ALA A 45 4.83 -14.91 -3.37
CA ALA A 45 4.19 -14.14 -4.43
C ALA A 45 4.00 -14.95 -5.73
N ALA A 46 4.03 -16.28 -5.67
CA ALA A 46 3.70 -17.11 -6.83
C ALA A 46 2.35 -16.73 -7.45
N GLY A 47 2.34 -16.49 -8.77
CA GLY A 47 1.17 -16.06 -9.51
C GLY A 47 0.71 -14.62 -9.22
N LYS A 48 1.50 -13.81 -8.49
CA LYS A 48 1.20 -12.43 -8.15
C LYS A 48 2.20 -11.47 -8.81
N THR A 49 1.74 -10.26 -9.10
CA THR A 49 2.58 -9.15 -9.57
C THR A 49 3.29 -8.48 -8.40
N VAL A 50 4.56 -8.15 -8.58
CA VAL A 50 5.37 -7.39 -7.62
C VAL A 50 5.88 -6.13 -8.30
N MET A 51 5.63 -4.98 -7.69
CA MET A 51 6.01 -3.65 -8.18
C MET A 51 6.53 -2.81 -7.02
N ALA A 52 7.22 -1.71 -7.34
CA ALA A 52 7.51 -0.68 -6.36
C ALA A 52 6.21 -0.11 -5.73
N GLY A 53 6.33 0.46 -4.53
CA GLY A 53 5.23 1.19 -3.91
C GLY A 53 4.77 2.34 -4.81
N GLY A 54 3.45 2.50 -4.96
CA GLY A 54 2.89 3.57 -5.77
C GLY A 54 3.24 4.96 -5.19
N VAL A 55 3.63 5.88 -6.07
CA VAL A 55 3.89 7.29 -5.73
C VAL A 55 2.81 8.13 -6.37
N ASP A 56 1.87 8.62 -5.55
CA ASP A 56 0.85 9.58 -5.98
C ASP A 56 1.40 11.00 -5.86
N ILE A 57 1.59 11.66 -7.01
CA ILE A 57 2.17 13.01 -7.09
C ILE A 57 1.13 14.12 -6.83
N HIS A 58 -0.16 13.81 -6.89
CA HIS A 58 -1.19 14.83 -6.78
C HIS A 58 -2.52 14.27 -6.27
N SER A 59 -2.80 14.55 -4.99
CA SER A 59 -4.07 14.19 -4.38
C SER A 59 -4.52 15.23 -3.35
N HIS A 60 -5.82 15.33 -3.14
CA HIS A 60 -6.43 16.18 -2.13
C HIS A 60 -6.77 15.37 -0.88
N VAL A 61 -5.75 15.02 -0.09
CA VAL A 61 -5.92 14.19 1.11
C VAL A 61 -5.96 14.99 2.42
N ALA A 62 -5.28 16.15 2.46
CA ALA A 62 -5.16 16.98 3.67
C ALA A 62 -5.31 18.48 3.35
N GLY A 63 -5.92 19.23 4.28
CA GLY A 63 -6.07 20.69 4.20
C GLY A 63 -7.53 21.19 4.32
N PRO A 64 -7.73 22.50 4.54
CA PRO A 64 -9.05 23.05 4.87
C PRO A 64 -10.08 22.82 3.77
N LYS A 65 -9.67 22.89 2.50
CA LYS A 65 -10.51 22.59 1.33
C LYS A 65 -11.18 21.20 1.44
N VAL A 66 -10.38 20.18 1.71
CA VAL A 66 -10.90 18.80 1.75
C VAL A 66 -11.75 18.59 3.01
N ASP A 67 -11.40 19.23 4.13
CA ASP A 67 -12.19 19.18 5.36
C ASP A 67 -13.56 19.85 5.22
N SER A 68 -13.64 21.00 4.53
CA SER A 68 -14.93 21.61 4.20
C SER A 68 -15.79 20.69 3.33
N GLY A 69 -15.18 19.98 2.37
CA GLY A 69 -15.88 18.96 1.58
C GLY A 69 -16.43 17.81 2.45
N ARG A 70 -15.63 17.31 3.39
CA ARG A 70 -16.06 16.28 4.36
C ARG A 70 -17.19 16.76 5.26
N LEU A 71 -17.23 18.04 5.60
CA LEU A 71 -18.26 18.61 6.46
C LEU A 71 -19.57 18.87 5.71
N PHE A 72 -19.48 19.45 4.50
CA PHE A 72 -20.64 19.79 3.68
C PHE A 72 -21.40 18.53 3.25
N ARG A 73 -20.71 17.41 3.06
CA ARG A 73 -21.27 16.18 2.47
C ARG A 73 -21.48 15.05 3.49
N PRO A 74 -22.43 15.15 4.44
CA PRO A 74 -22.72 14.06 5.36
C PRO A 74 -23.30 12.83 4.64
N GLU A 75 -23.99 13.03 3.51
CA GLU A 75 -24.53 11.96 2.68
C GLU A 75 -23.44 11.06 2.09
N ASP A 76 -22.25 11.62 1.83
CA ASP A 76 -21.09 10.87 1.34
C ASP A 76 -20.59 9.83 2.37
N LYS A 77 -20.96 10.00 3.65
CA LYS A 77 -20.62 9.10 4.76
C LYS A 77 -21.72 8.09 5.07
N LEU A 78 -22.85 8.10 4.35
CA LEU A 78 -23.94 7.13 4.56
C LEU A 78 -23.59 5.73 4.04
N PHE A 79 -22.56 5.60 3.21
CA PHE A 79 -22.02 4.30 2.82
C PHE A 79 -21.36 3.63 4.03
N ARG A 80 -21.82 2.41 4.34
CA ARG A 80 -21.43 1.64 5.53
C ARG A 80 -19.90 1.51 5.63
N SER A 81 -19.26 2.33 6.45
CA SER A 81 -17.92 2.01 6.95
C SER A 81 -18.00 0.64 7.62
N PRO A 82 -17.02 -0.25 7.39
CA PRO A 82 -16.85 -1.37 8.30
C PRO A 82 -16.72 -0.83 9.73
N MET A 83 -17.36 -1.49 10.69
CA MET A 83 -17.17 -1.18 12.11
C MET A 83 -15.68 -1.40 12.46
N ARG A 84 -15.16 -0.58 13.37
CA ARG A 84 -13.76 -0.59 13.80
C ARG A 84 -13.37 -2.02 14.19
N LYS A 85 -12.35 -2.57 13.52
CA LYS A 85 -11.72 -3.84 13.92
C LYS A 85 -10.48 -3.54 14.76
N SER A 86 -9.99 -4.52 15.52
CA SER A 86 -8.88 -4.33 16.49
C SER A 86 -7.62 -3.69 15.87
N ASN A 87 -7.40 -3.91 14.58
CA ASN A 87 -6.25 -3.43 13.80
C ASN A 87 -6.59 -2.39 12.72
N LEU A 88 -7.83 -1.90 12.65
CA LEU A 88 -8.29 -0.94 11.63
C LEU A 88 -8.88 0.31 12.28
N ARG A 89 -8.70 1.47 11.65
CA ARG A 89 -9.38 2.72 12.03
C ARG A 89 -10.75 2.78 11.34
N MET A 90 -11.69 3.51 11.94
CA MET A 90 -12.95 3.83 11.24
C MET A 90 -12.66 4.74 10.06
N GLU A 91 -13.28 4.48 8.92
CA GLU A 91 -13.06 5.22 7.69
C GLU A 91 -14.39 5.43 6.94
N MET A 92 -14.68 6.66 6.51
CA MET A 92 -15.98 7.01 5.88
C MET A 92 -15.75 7.80 4.61
N GLY A 93 -16.80 7.99 3.80
CA GLY A 93 -16.75 8.80 2.59
C GLY A 93 -16.45 7.98 1.34
N PHE A 94 -17.10 8.32 0.24
CA PHE A 94 -16.82 7.78 -1.09
C PHE A 94 -16.04 8.81 -1.92
N SER A 95 -16.60 10.01 -2.08
CA SER A 95 -16.03 11.08 -2.89
C SER A 95 -15.04 11.96 -2.13
N VAL A 96 -15.26 12.22 -0.84
CA VAL A 96 -14.33 12.96 0.02
C VAL A 96 -14.02 12.12 1.25
N PRO A 97 -13.18 11.08 1.10
CA PRO A 97 -12.94 10.14 2.17
C PRO A 97 -12.28 10.80 3.39
N SER A 98 -12.60 10.27 4.58
CA SER A 98 -11.90 10.61 5.82
C SER A 98 -10.43 10.21 5.73
N VAL A 99 -9.55 10.92 6.43
CA VAL A 99 -8.09 10.72 6.40
C VAL A 99 -7.69 9.25 6.61
N ALA A 100 -8.32 8.53 7.54
CA ALA A 100 -8.02 7.13 7.84
C ALA A 100 -8.31 6.14 6.70
N LYS A 101 -9.00 6.57 5.63
CA LYS A 101 -9.26 5.78 4.41
C LYS A 101 -8.16 5.91 3.37
N THR A 102 -7.44 7.03 3.40
CA THR A 102 -6.48 7.45 2.38
C THR A 102 -5.03 7.30 2.85
N GLY A 103 -4.80 6.70 4.01
CA GLY A 103 -3.51 6.50 4.67
C GLY A 103 -3.67 5.66 5.95
#